data_AF-A0A924NM17-F1
#
_entry.id   AF-A0A924NM17-F1
#
_cell.length_a   1.000
_cell.length_b   1.000
_cell.length_c   1.000
_cell.angle_alpha   90.00
_cell.angle_beta   90.00
_cell.angle_gamma   90.00
#
_symmetry.space_group_name_H-M   'P 1'
#
loop_
_entity.id
_entity.type
_entity.pdbx_description
1 polymer ?
#
loop_
_entity_poly.entity_id
_entity_poly.type
_entity_poly.pdbx_seq_one_letter_code
_entity_poly.pdbx_strand_id
1 'polypeptide(L)'
;MVEQGGCGVVGSGAAESGVELLTAALERLLTEDPAGLAPAQALARTAALLTGRERLAAATLAAVRDVDVRELYCLEQAGSTRSWLRRQLGGDSGQLALARRLLDRPVVAGAFAAGQLAQRAASQLCLMLTEVPDSVEEPRLAGVLDDGVRSLLACVTGRTGIEEHRLPAATLAVRAQVEQVLTRCLAETEARPVDRLEPAVLLVARYHPAGQLGWALKVLADALDPAEAPEPSGSRFY
;
A
#
# COMPACT_ATOMS: atom_id res chain seq x y z
N MET A 1 53.10 -24.81 -38.81
CA MET A 1 51.87 -24.04 -39.05
C MET A 1 50.81 -24.61 -38.15
N VAL A 2 50.56 -23.91 -37.05
CA VAL A 2 49.60 -24.26 -36.01
C VAL A 2 48.55 -23.15 -36.05
N GLU A 3 47.35 -23.45 -36.54
CA GLU A 3 46.20 -22.58 -36.33
C GLU A 3 45.38 -23.18 -35.19
N GLN A 4 45.56 -22.60 -34.00
CA GLN A 4 44.63 -22.74 -32.90
C GLN A 4 43.47 -21.76 -33.15
N GLY A 5 42.35 -22.29 -33.62
CA GLY A 5 41.07 -21.60 -33.61
C GLY A 5 40.56 -21.48 -32.18
N GLY A 6 40.89 -20.37 -31.52
CA GLY A 6 40.31 -20.00 -30.23
C GLY A 6 38.83 -19.71 -30.39
N CYS A 7 37.99 -20.68 -30.04
CA CYS A 7 36.57 -20.47 -29.80
C CYS A 7 36.44 -19.65 -28.51
N GLY A 8 36.38 -18.33 -28.67
CA GLY A 8 35.99 -17.43 -27.60
C GLY A 8 34.57 -17.77 -27.17
N VAL A 9 34.44 -18.46 -26.03
CA VAL A 9 33.19 -18.50 -25.29
C VAL A 9 32.99 -17.07 -24.78
N VAL A 10 32.25 -16.28 -25.55
CA VAL A 10 31.72 -15.01 -25.10
C VAL A 10 30.75 -15.37 -23.98
N GLY A 11 31.23 -15.22 -22.74
CA GLY A 11 30.38 -15.27 -21.56
C GLY A 11 29.28 -14.23 -21.75
N SER A 12 28.08 -14.70 -22.09
CA SER A 12 26.86 -13.93 -21.94
C SER A 12 26.73 -13.70 -20.44
N GLY A 13 27.25 -12.56 -19.96
CA GLY A 13 26.98 -12.03 -18.63
C GLY A 13 25.50 -11.71 -18.56
N ALA A 14 24.67 -12.73 -18.38
CA ALA A 14 23.30 -12.55 -17.94
C ALA A 14 23.41 -11.84 -16.59
N ALA A 15 22.95 -10.59 -16.56
CA ALA A 15 22.82 -9.86 -15.31
C ALA A 15 22.03 -10.75 -14.35
N GLU A 16 22.64 -11.10 -13.21
CA GLU A 16 22.01 -11.89 -12.17
C GLU A 16 20.64 -11.27 -11.87
N SER A 17 19.59 -12.07 -11.98
CA SER A 17 18.24 -11.57 -11.84
C SER A 17 18.04 -11.07 -10.40
N GLY A 18 17.20 -10.05 -10.21
CA GLY A 18 16.92 -9.55 -8.86
C GLY A 18 16.36 -10.61 -7.90
N VAL A 19 15.73 -11.68 -8.43
CA VAL A 19 15.22 -12.82 -7.66
C VAL A 19 16.35 -13.73 -7.17
N GLU A 20 17.39 -13.94 -7.97
CA GLU A 20 18.58 -14.71 -7.57
C GLU A 20 19.33 -13.97 -6.44
N LEU A 21 19.55 -12.67 -6.61
CA LEU A 21 20.16 -11.82 -5.57
C LEU A 21 19.35 -11.81 -4.27
N LEU A 22 18.02 -11.76 -4.37
CA LEU A 22 17.14 -11.83 -3.20
C LEU A 22 17.22 -13.19 -2.50
N THR A 23 17.22 -14.28 -3.25
CA THR A 23 17.34 -15.64 -2.71
C THR A 23 18.63 -15.79 -1.92
N ALA A 24 19.77 -15.39 -2.50
CA ALA A 24 21.06 -15.43 -1.81
C ALA A 24 21.08 -14.55 -0.54
N ALA A 25 20.44 -13.37 -0.58
CA ALA A 25 20.34 -12.49 0.58
C ALA A 25 19.46 -13.11 1.69
N LEU A 26 18.37 -13.79 1.34
CA LEU A 26 17.50 -14.49 2.31
C LEU A 26 18.22 -15.66 2.97
N GLU A 27 18.96 -16.46 2.19
CA GLU A 27 19.78 -17.56 2.73
C GLU A 27 20.78 -17.04 3.76
N ARG A 28 21.48 -15.94 3.44
CA ARG A 28 22.37 -15.28 4.39
C ARG A 28 21.64 -14.84 5.66
N LEU A 29 20.51 -14.14 5.53
CA LEU A 29 19.72 -13.66 6.67
C LEU A 29 19.25 -14.78 7.60
N LEU A 30 18.93 -15.95 7.05
CA LEU A 30 18.50 -17.14 7.81
C LEU A 30 19.62 -17.78 8.63
N THR A 31 20.88 -17.55 8.26
CA THR A 31 22.06 -18.09 8.98
C THR A 31 22.60 -17.16 10.07
N GLU A 32 22.14 -15.91 10.10
CA GLU A 32 22.57 -14.93 11.09
C GLU A 32 21.79 -15.08 12.40
N ASP A 33 22.46 -15.06 13.56
CA ASP A 33 21.83 -15.07 14.88
C ASP A 33 21.46 -13.64 15.34
N PRO A 34 20.15 -13.29 15.43
CA PRO A 34 19.74 -11.96 15.86
C PRO A 34 20.03 -11.67 17.33
N ALA A 35 20.20 -12.72 18.18
CA ALA A 35 20.43 -12.55 19.61
C ALA A 35 21.81 -11.95 19.92
N GLY A 36 22.75 -12.05 18.98
CA GLY A 36 24.08 -11.45 19.10
C GLY A 36 24.14 -9.95 18.81
N LEU A 37 23.04 -9.33 18.36
CA LEU A 37 23.00 -7.91 18.02
C LEU A 37 22.72 -7.03 19.24
N ALA A 38 23.31 -5.82 19.27
CA ALA A 38 22.93 -4.83 20.27
C ALA A 38 21.44 -4.46 20.12
N PRO A 39 20.71 -4.14 21.22
CA PRO A 39 19.25 -3.94 21.16
C PRO A 39 18.77 -2.94 20.09
N ALA A 40 19.47 -1.81 19.93
CA ALA A 40 19.14 -0.81 18.92
C ALA A 40 19.31 -1.35 17.47
N GLN A 41 20.33 -2.17 17.25
CA GLN A 41 20.59 -2.82 15.95
C GLN A 41 19.56 -3.92 15.68
N ALA A 42 19.20 -4.72 16.69
CA ALA A 42 18.16 -5.73 16.58
C ALA A 42 16.80 -5.11 16.21
N LEU A 43 16.45 -3.98 16.85
CA LEU A 43 15.24 -3.23 16.53
C LEU A 43 15.27 -2.66 15.11
N ALA A 44 16.36 -2.00 14.72
CA ALA A 44 16.53 -1.44 13.37
C ALA A 44 16.48 -2.53 12.28
N ARG A 45 17.14 -3.67 12.51
CA ARG A 45 17.08 -4.85 11.64
C ARG A 45 15.65 -5.35 11.49
N THR A 46 14.94 -5.51 12.60
CA THR A 46 13.56 -5.99 12.58
C THR A 46 12.65 -5.03 11.79
N ALA A 47 12.81 -3.71 11.98
CA ALA A 47 12.08 -2.71 11.21
C ALA A 47 12.40 -2.79 9.70
N ALA A 48 13.67 -3.01 9.34
CA ALA A 48 14.09 -3.19 7.95
C ALA A 48 13.49 -4.47 7.33
N LEU A 49 13.47 -5.59 8.07
CA LEU A 49 12.86 -6.84 7.62
C LEU A 49 11.35 -6.71 7.41
N LEU A 50 10.65 -6.04 8.33
CA LEU A 50 9.21 -5.78 8.19
C LEU A 50 8.93 -4.90 6.96
N THR A 51 9.72 -3.86 6.73
CA THR A 51 9.60 -3.01 5.54
C THR A 51 9.91 -3.79 4.26
N GLY A 52 10.97 -4.61 4.28
CA GLY A 52 11.36 -5.47 3.17
C GLY A 52 10.28 -6.48 2.81
N ARG A 53 9.58 -7.03 3.81
CA ARG A 53 8.44 -7.93 3.61
C ARG A 53 7.31 -7.25 2.84
N GLU A 54 6.93 -6.02 3.22
CA GLU A 54 5.86 -5.30 2.50
C GLU A 54 6.27 -4.95 1.06
N ARG A 55 7.53 -4.55 0.83
CA ARG A 55 8.06 -4.29 -0.52
C ARG A 55 8.11 -5.56 -1.38
N LEU A 56 8.52 -6.68 -0.80
CA LEU A 56 8.50 -7.98 -1.48
C LEU A 56 7.07 -8.38 -1.82
N ALA A 57 6.11 -8.19 -0.91
CA ALA A 57 4.71 -8.42 -1.20
C ALA A 57 4.20 -7.56 -2.37
N ALA A 58 4.58 -6.28 -2.43
CA ALA A 58 4.25 -5.41 -3.56
C ALA A 58 4.85 -5.92 -4.89
N ALA A 59 6.12 -6.32 -4.89
CA ALA A 59 6.77 -6.91 -6.06
C ALA A 59 6.08 -8.22 -6.50
N THR A 60 5.69 -9.07 -5.54
CA THR A 60 4.92 -10.29 -5.81
C THR A 60 3.56 -9.97 -6.43
N LEU A 61 2.81 -8.98 -5.94
CA LEU A 61 1.54 -8.60 -6.56
C LEU A 61 1.72 -8.06 -7.99
N ALA A 62 2.79 -7.33 -8.26
CA ALA A 62 3.12 -6.90 -9.62
C ALA A 62 3.41 -8.09 -10.55
N ALA A 63 4.14 -9.11 -10.06
CA ALA A 63 4.37 -10.34 -10.81
C ALA A 63 3.08 -11.15 -11.03
N VAL A 64 2.23 -11.27 -10.00
CA VAL A 64 0.91 -11.91 -10.13
C VAL A 64 0.05 -11.20 -11.17
N ARG A 65 0.12 -9.86 -11.22
CA ARG A 65 -0.55 -9.07 -12.26
C ARG A 65 0.00 -9.36 -13.65
N ASP A 66 1.31 -9.47 -13.81
CA ASP A 66 1.92 -9.82 -15.10
C ASP A 66 1.45 -11.18 -15.60
N VAL A 67 1.42 -12.18 -14.70
CA VAL A 67 0.86 -13.51 -14.99
C VAL A 67 -0.60 -13.43 -15.43
N ASP A 68 -1.40 -12.57 -14.80
CA ASP A 68 -2.80 -12.37 -15.13
C ASP A 68 -3.02 -11.68 -16.48
N VAL A 69 -2.32 -10.57 -16.73
CA VAL A 69 -2.49 -9.74 -17.94
C VAL A 69 -2.01 -10.45 -19.18
N ARG A 70 -0.87 -11.14 -19.08
CA ARG A 70 -0.25 -11.84 -20.21
C ARG A 70 -0.64 -13.32 -20.28
N GLU A 71 -1.54 -13.74 -19.40
CA GLU A 71 -2.03 -15.11 -19.31
C GLU A 71 -0.91 -16.16 -19.19
N LEU A 72 0.17 -15.83 -18.48
CA LEU A 72 1.35 -16.70 -18.36
C LEU A 72 1.05 -18.03 -17.67
N TYR A 73 -0.07 -18.09 -16.92
CA TYR A 73 -0.59 -19.31 -16.32
C TYR A 73 -0.88 -20.42 -17.36
N CYS A 74 -1.11 -20.06 -18.62
CA CYS A 74 -1.30 -21.01 -19.73
C CYS A 74 -0.04 -21.85 -19.99
N LEU A 75 1.16 -21.33 -19.70
CA LEU A 75 2.42 -22.06 -19.87
C LEU A 75 2.51 -23.30 -18.96
N GLU A 76 1.80 -23.29 -17.84
CA GLU A 76 1.68 -24.42 -16.90
C GLU A 76 0.34 -25.16 -17.00
N GLN A 77 -0.39 -24.98 -18.12
CA GLN A 77 -1.67 -25.64 -18.36
C GLN A 77 -2.68 -25.42 -17.22
N ALA A 78 -2.63 -24.25 -16.58
CA ALA A 78 -3.67 -23.83 -15.65
C ALA A 78 -4.82 -23.17 -16.43
N GLY A 79 -6.06 -23.37 -16.00
CA GLY A 79 -7.22 -22.77 -16.66
C GLY A 79 -7.47 -21.28 -16.31
N SER A 80 -6.71 -20.73 -15.35
CA SER A 80 -6.78 -19.31 -14.95
C SER A 80 -5.61 -18.97 -14.02
N THR A 81 -5.33 -17.68 -13.86
CA THR A 81 -4.39 -17.15 -12.85
C THR A 81 -4.72 -17.65 -11.45
N ARG A 82 -6.00 -17.68 -11.07
CA ARG A 82 -6.44 -18.17 -9.75
C ARG A 82 -6.16 -19.66 -9.59
N SER A 83 -6.41 -20.47 -10.62
CA SER A 83 -6.09 -21.90 -10.60
C SER A 83 -4.58 -22.13 -10.51
N TRP A 84 -3.78 -21.31 -11.19
CA TRP A 84 -2.32 -21.38 -11.13
C TRP A 84 -1.81 -20.99 -9.73
N LEU A 85 -2.26 -19.87 -9.17
CA LEU A 85 -1.90 -19.43 -7.81
C LEU A 85 -2.18 -20.48 -6.75
N ARG A 86 -3.30 -21.21 -6.84
CA ARG A 86 -3.64 -22.29 -5.90
C ARG A 86 -2.66 -23.46 -5.92
N ARG A 87 -1.88 -23.64 -7.00
CA ARG A 87 -0.81 -24.65 -7.09
C ARG A 87 0.50 -24.16 -6.48
N GLN A 88 0.66 -22.86 -6.29
CA GLN A 88 1.85 -22.25 -5.70
C GLN A 88 1.82 -22.32 -4.17
N LEU A 89 3.00 -22.28 -3.55
CA LEU A 89 3.12 -22.15 -2.10
C LEU A 89 2.48 -20.84 -1.63
N GLY A 90 1.53 -20.93 -0.69
CA GLY A 90 0.77 -19.80 -0.16
C GLY A 90 -0.58 -19.54 -0.84
N GLY A 91 -0.82 -20.10 -2.04
CA GLY A 91 -2.12 -20.04 -2.72
C GLY A 91 -2.61 -18.62 -3.10
N ASP A 92 -3.84 -18.53 -3.61
CA ASP A 92 -4.55 -17.25 -3.76
C ASP A 92 -5.24 -16.87 -2.44
N SER A 93 -4.59 -16.03 -1.64
CA SER A 93 -5.17 -15.44 -0.42
C SER A 93 -5.78 -14.04 -0.69
N GLY A 94 -6.30 -13.81 -1.89
CA GLY A 94 -6.82 -12.50 -2.32
C GLY A 94 -5.79 -11.60 -3.02
N GLN A 95 -4.60 -12.14 -3.30
CA GLN A 95 -3.52 -11.45 -4.00
C GLN A 95 -3.95 -11.00 -5.39
N LEU A 96 -4.64 -11.86 -6.14
CA LEU A 96 -5.10 -11.54 -7.49
C LEU A 96 -6.10 -10.37 -7.49
N ALA A 97 -7.03 -10.37 -6.54
CA ALA A 97 -8.02 -9.29 -6.42
C ALA A 97 -7.34 -7.96 -6.08
N LEU A 98 -6.40 -7.97 -5.15
CA LEU A 98 -5.64 -6.77 -4.79
C LEU A 98 -4.75 -6.28 -5.95
N ALA A 99 -4.04 -7.19 -6.62
CA ALA A 99 -3.19 -6.88 -7.77
C ALA A 99 -3.96 -6.21 -8.91
N ARG A 100 -5.21 -6.65 -9.15
CA ARG A 100 -6.10 -6.00 -10.13
C ARG A 100 -6.52 -4.60 -9.69
N ARG A 101 -6.95 -4.42 -8.44
CA ARG A 101 -7.40 -3.12 -7.93
C ARG A 101 -6.28 -2.06 -7.90
N LEU A 102 -5.05 -2.47 -7.60
CA LEU A 102 -3.89 -1.56 -7.57
C LEU A 102 -3.58 -0.94 -8.92
N LEU A 103 -4.03 -1.53 -10.04
CA LEU A 103 -3.86 -0.97 -11.38
C LEU A 103 -4.53 0.40 -11.49
N ASP A 104 -5.73 0.51 -10.94
CA ASP A 104 -6.54 1.72 -11.04
C ASP A 104 -6.24 2.71 -9.90
N ARG A 105 -5.26 2.40 -9.04
CA ARG A 105 -4.93 3.13 -7.81
C ARG A 105 -3.40 3.39 -7.73
N PRO A 106 -2.86 4.23 -8.63
CA PRO A 106 -1.42 4.41 -8.78
C PRO A 106 -0.75 5.03 -7.54
N VAL A 107 -1.45 5.87 -6.79
CA VAL A 107 -0.91 6.51 -5.58
C VAL A 107 -0.79 5.48 -4.45
N VAL A 108 -1.80 4.62 -4.27
CA VAL A 108 -1.74 3.49 -3.33
C VAL A 108 -0.67 2.48 -3.76
N ALA A 109 -0.61 2.12 -5.04
CA ALA A 109 0.37 1.19 -5.57
C ALA A 109 1.81 1.69 -5.36
N GLY A 110 2.09 2.96 -5.66
CA GLY A 110 3.39 3.58 -5.42
C GLY A 110 3.79 3.59 -3.94
N ALA A 111 2.85 3.93 -3.06
CA ALA A 111 3.11 3.91 -1.61
C ALA A 111 3.36 2.50 -1.06
N PHE A 112 2.63 1.50 -1.55
CA PHE A 112 2.83 0.10 -1.17
C PHE A 112 4.18 -0.42 -1.67
N ALA A 113 4.54 -0.17 -2.93
CA ALA A 113 5.84 -0.53 -3.49
C ALA A 113 7.02 0.14 -2.77
N ALA A 114 6.82 1.37 -2.26
CA ALA A 114 7.83 2.08 -1.46
C ALA A 114 7.98 1.52 -0.03
N GLY A 115 7.10 0.61 0.41
CA GLY A 115 7.05 0.10 1.79
C GLY A 115 6.52 1.12 2.80
N GLN A 116 5.75 2.11 2.34
CA GLN A 116 5.15 3.16 3.17
C GLN A 116 3.74 2.77 3.67
N LEU A 117 3.25 1.63 3.21
CA LEU A 117 1.90 1.13 3.47
C LEU A 117 1.98 -0.39 3.64
N ALA A 118 1.28 -0.95 4.63
CA ALA A 118 1.16 -2.40 4.77
C ALA A 118 0.15 -2.95 3.75
N GLN A 119 0.33 -4.21 3.30
CA GLN A 119 -0.57 -4.84 2.33
C GLN A 119 -2.05 -4.81 2.76
N ARG A 120 -2.33 -5.03 4.06
CA ARG A 120 -3.69 -4.95 4.61
C ARG A 120 -4.30 -3.57 4.41
N ALA A 121 -3.54 -2.52 4.70
CA ALA A 121 -3.99 -1.14 4.55
C ALA A 121 -4.20 -0.80 3.07
N ALA A 122 -3.30 -1.24 2.16
CA ALA A 122 -3.50 -1.12 0.72
C ALA A 122 -4.80 -1.77 0.25
N SER A 123 -5.12 -2.97 0.75
CA SER A 123 -6.39 -3.64 0.45
C SER A 123 -7.60 -2.87 0.96
N GLN A 124 -7.54 -2.31 2.16
CA GLN A 124 -8.64 -1.52 2.74
C GLN A 124 -8.87 -0.22 1.96
N LEU A 125 -7.80 0.48 1.59
CA LEU A 125 -7.88 1.67 0.73
C LEU A 125 -8.48 1.35 -0.62
N CYS A 126 -8.01 0.29 -1.30
CA CYS A 126 -8.54 -0.09 -2.61
C CYS A 126 -10.03 -0.44 -2.54
N LEU A 127 -10.48 -1.10 -1.47
CA LEU A 127 -11.90 -1.41 -1.25
C LEU A 127 -12.73 -0.14 -1.08
N MET A 128 -12.36 0.73 -0.14
CA MET A 128 -13.08 1.99 0.09
C MET A 128 -13.10 2.88 -1.16
N LEU A 129 -11.99 2.97 -1.88
CA LEU A 129 -11.91 3.74 -3.14
C LEU A 129 -12.68 3.10 -4.31
N THR A 130 -13.15 1.86 -4.17
CA THR A 130 -14.09 1.25 -5.13
C THR A 130 -15.54 1.66 -4.82
N GLU A 131 -15.82 2.02 -3.57
CA GLU A 131 -17.15 2.44 -3.09
C GLU A 131 -17.40 3.94 -3.30
N VAL A 132 -16.37 4.72 -3.67
CA VAL A 132 -16.50 6.14 -3.99
C VAL A 132 -17.35 6.30 -5.27
N PRO A 133 -18.48 7.04 -5.20
CA PRO A 133 -19.31 7.29 -6.38
C PRO A 133 -18.57 8.03 -7.49
N ASP A 134 -18.91 7.74 -8.75
CA ASP A 134 -18.34 8.43 -9.93
C ASP A 134 -18.60 9.95 -9.90
N SER A 135 -19.70 10.36 -9.27
CA SER A 135 -20.08 11.76 -9.07
C SER A 135 -20.48 12.02 -7.62
N VAL A 136 -19.86 13.02 -7.00
CA VAL A 136 -20.18 13.52 -5.66
C VAL A 136 -20.33 15.03 -5.75
N GLU A 137 -21.29 15.62 -5.02
CA GLU A 137 -21.43 17.08 -4.96
C GLU A 137 -20.14 17.72 -4.40
N GLU A 138 -19.64 18.76 -5.06
CA GLU A 138 -18.37 19.39 -4.69
C GLU A 138 -18.29 19.81 -3.22
N PRO A 139 -19.32 20.47 -2.62
CA PRO A 139 -19.29 20.83 -1.20
C PRO A 139 -19.14 19.62 -0.27
N ARG A 140 -19.69 18.47 -0.67
CA ARG A 140 -19.60 17.23 0.12
C ARG A 140 -18.20 16.65 0.03
N LEU A 141 -17.65 16.53 -1.17
CA LEU A 141 -16.29 16.04 -1.36
C LEU A 141 -15.27 16.93 -0.64
N ALA A 142 -15.43 18.26 -0.78
CA ALA A 142 -14.62 19.24 -0.06
C ALA A 142 -14.75 19.09 1.46
N GLY A 143 -15.96 18.89 1.99
CA GLY A 143 -16.18 18.63 3.42
C GLY A 143 -15.52 17.32 3.90
N VAL A 144 -15.57 16.25 3.12
CA VAL A 144 -14.88 14.99 3.46
C VAL A 144 -13.35 15.17 3.49
N LEU A 145 -12.80 15.91 2.52
CA LEU A 145 -11.37 16.20 2.45
C LEU A 145 -10.92 17.15 3.57
N ASP A 146 -11.65 18.24 3.81
CA ASP A 146 -11.23 19.30 4.72
C ASP A 146 -11.61 19.02 6.18
N ASP A 147 -12.82 18.54 6.46
CA ASP A 147 -13.24 18.24 7.82
C ASP A 147 -12.98 16.78 8.19
N GLY A 148 -13.35 15.84 7.32
CA GLY A 148 -13.25 14.40 7.59
C GLY A 148 -11.81 13.91 7.75
N VAL A 149 -11.03 14.00 6.68
CA VAL A 149 -9.62 13.53 6.66
C VAL A 149 -8.77 14.31 7.67
N ARG A 150 -8.94 15.63 7.74
CA ARG A 150 -8.22 16.47 8.70
C ARG A 150 -8.53 16.10 10.15
N SER A 151 -9.80 15.83 10.48
CA SER A 151 -10.19 15.44 11.84
C SER A 151 -9.58 14.09 12.24
N LEU A 152 -9.55 13.13 11.32
CA LEU A 152 -8.90 11.83 11.55
C LEU A 152 -7.39 11.97 11.75
N LEU A 153 -6.76 12.93 11.09
CA LEU A 153 -5.32 13.19 11.20
C LEU A 153 -4.96 14.11 12.37
N ALA A 154 -5.93 14.79 12.99
CA ALA A 154 -5.70 15.76 14.05
C ALA A 154 -5.00 15.16 15.29
N CYS A 155 -5.24 13.88 15.58
CA CYS A 155 -4.59 13.16 16.67
C CYS A 155 -3.08 12.95 16.41
N VAL A 156 -2.67 12.81 15.16
CA VAL A 156 -1.27 12.53 14.77
C VAL A 156 -0.50 13.80 14.51
N THR A 157 -1.18 14.82 13.97
CA THR A 157 -0.60 16.15 13.78
C THR A 157 -0.56 16.93 15.09
N GLY A 158 -1.33 16.57 16.12
CA GLY A 158 -1.20 17.14 17.45
C GLY A 158 -2.05 18.38 17.71
N ARG A 159 -3.38 18.30 17.50
CA ARG A 159 -4.34 19.22 18.17
C ARG A 159 -4.41 18.93 19.68
N THR A 160 -3.26 18.82 20.34
CA THR A 160 -3.13 18.45 21.76
C THR A 160 -2.91 19.68 22.63
N GLY A 161 -3.50 20.85 22.34
CA GLY A 161 -3.32 22.06 23.18
C GLY A 161 -1.87 22.52 23.42
N ILE A 162 -0.90 21.91 22.75
CA ILE A 162 0.53 22.23 22.81
C ILE A 162 0.78 23.28 21.74
N GLU A 163 1.34 24.41 22.17
CA GLU A 163 1.69 25.51 21.28
C GLU A 163 2.67 25.04 20.19
N GLU A 164 2.43 25.45 18.94
CA GLU A 164 3.07 24.90 17.72
C GLU A 164 4.61 24.88 17.74
N HIS A 165 5.23 25.89 18.35
CA HIS A 165 6.68 26.00 18.54
C HIS A 165 7.31 24.99 19.50
N ARG A 166 6.53 24.15 20.18
CA ARG A 166 7.03 23.07 21.05
C ARG A 166 6.95 21.68 20.41
N LEU A 167 6.44 21.59 19.18
CA LEU A 167 6.32 20.31 18.49
C LEU A 167 7.66 19.85 17.92
N PRO A 168 7.94 18.53 17.94
CA PRO A 168 9.11 17.98 17.26
C PRO A 168 9.10 18.32 15.76
N ALA A 169 10.29 18.54 15.18
CA ALA A 169 10.45 18.85 13.75
C ALA A 169 9.80 17.80 12.84
N ALA A 170 9.83 16.52 13.23
CA ALA A 170 9.17 15.43 12.52
C ALA A 170 7.64 15.61 12.48
N THR A 171 7.02 16.08 13.56
CA THR A 171 5.57 16.35 13.61
C THR A 171 5.19 17.54 12.73
N LEU A 172 6.01 18.60 12.72
CA LEU A 172 5.81 19.75 11.83
C LEU A 172 5.94 19.35 10.35
N ALA A 173 6.89 18.48 10.01
CA ALA A 173 7.04 17.97 8.65
C ALA A 173 5.81 17.16 8.20
N VAL A 174 5.26 16.30 9.08
CA VAL A 174 4.02 15.56 8.80
C VAL A 174 2.84 16.51 8.61
N ARG A 175 2.70 17.54 9.44
CA ARG A 175 1.67 18.59 9.25
C ARG A 175 1.76 19.24 7.89
N ALA A 176 2.94 19.75 7.53
CA ALA A 176 3.16 20.43 6.27
C ALA A 176 2.80 19.52 5.08
N GLN A 177 3.17 18.24 5.16
CA GLN A 177 2.79 17.25 4.15
C GLN A 177 1.28 17.05 4.06
N VAL A 178 0.59 16.91 5.19
CA VAL A 178 -0.88 16.76 5.22
C VAL A 178 -1.56 17.97 4.59
N GLU A 179 -1.19 19.18 5.01
CA GLU A 179 -1.77 20.42 4.46
C GLU A 179 -1.51 20.56 2.96
N GLN A 180 -0.29 20.26 2.52
CA GLN A 180 0.08 20.34 1.10
C GLN A 180 -0.78 19.39 0.24
N VAL A 181 -0.96 18.15 0.69
CA VAL A 181 -1.77 17.16 -0.04
C VAL A 181 -3.24 17.59 -0.03
N LEU A 182 -3.82 17.94 1.11
CA LEU A 182 -5.23 18.35 1.18
C LEU A 182 -5.51 19.58 0.33
N THR A 183 -4.64 20.59 0.39
CA THR A 183 -4.74 21.79 -0.45
C THR A 183 -4.75 21.44 -1.94
N ARG A 184 -3.88 20.52 -2.36
CA ARG A 184 -3.84 20.03 -3.74
C ARG A 184 -5.14 19.31 -4.12
N CYS A 185 -5.63 18.41 -3.27
CA CYS A 185 -6.86 17.66 -3.52
C CYS A 185 -8.08 18.58 -3.64
N LEU A 186 -8.12 19.65 -2.84
CA LEU A 186 -9.18 20.67 -2.89
C LEU A 186 -9.08 21.55 -4.16
N ALA A 187 -7.87 21.82 -4.65
CA ALA A 187 -7.66 22.64 -5.84
C ALA A 187 -7.98 21.92 -7.17
N GLU A 188 -7.89 20.59 -7.22
CA GLU A 188 -8.11 19.77 -8.43
C GLU A 188 -9.61 19.52 -8.70
N THR A 189 -10.43 20.56 -8.81
CA THR A 189 -11.91 20.46 -8.93
C THR A 189 -12.42 19.72 -10.17
N GLU A 190 -11.61 19.63 -11.24
CA GLU A 190 -11.95 18.90 -12.47
C GLU A 190 -11.61 17.40 -12.41
N ALA A 191 -10.85 16.96 -11.40
CA ALA A 191 -10.50 15.56 -11.23
C ALA A 191 -11.67 14.74 -10.67
N ARG A 192 -11.70 13.45 -10.97
CA ARG A 192 -12.75 12.55 -10.44
C ARG A 192 -12.66 12.49 -8.92
N PRO A 193 -13.78 12.31 -8.20
CA PRO A 193 -13.79 12.22 -6.74
C PRO A 193 -12.77 11.22 -6.18
N VAL A 194 -12.67 10.04 -6.81
CA VAL A 194 -11.72 9.00 -6.41
C VAL A 194 -10.25 9.41 -6.55
N ASP A 195 -9.90 10.15 -7.61
CA ASP A 195 -8.52 10.57 -7.87
C ASP A 195 -8.08 11.64 -6.86
N ARG A 196 -9.02 12.49 -6.42
CA ARG A 196 -8.80 13.50 -5.37
C ARG A 196 -8.72 12.87 -3.98
N LEU A 197 -9.54 11.85 -3.71
CA LEU A 197 -9.56 11.17 -2.41
C LEU A 197 -8.36 10.26 -2.20
N GLU A 198 -7.90 9.55 -3.23
CA GLU A 198 -6.81 8.57 -3.13
C GLU A 198 -5.57 9.08 -2.34
N PRO A 199 -4.96 10.23 -2.68
CA PRO A 199 -3.82 10.75 -1.91
C PRO A 199 -4.19 11.17 -0.48
N ALA A 200 -5.42 11.64 -0.23
CA ALA A 200 -5.87 12.06 1.09
C ALA A 200 -6.11 10.86 2.02
N VAL A 201 -6.80 9.81 1.55
CA VAL A 201 -7.03 8.58 2.35
C VAL A 201 -5.74 7.79 2.58
N LEU A 202 -4.76 7.93 1.67
CA LEU A 202 -3.42 7.37 1.89
C LEU A 202 -2.73 8.01 3.10
N LEU A 203 -2.90 9.31 3.35
CA LEU A 203 -2.37 9.95 4.56
C LEU A 203 -3.00 9.34 5.82
N VAL A 204 -4.32 9.10 5.80
CA VAL A 204 -5.01 8.43 6.91
C VAL A 204 -4.38 7.06 7.15
N ALA A 205 -4.16 6.25 6.10
CA ALA A 205 -3.56 4.93 6.27
C ALA A 205 -2.10 4.94 6.79
N ARG A 206 -1.34 6.01 6.53
CA ARG A 206 0.05 6.15 7.00
C ARG A 206 0.15 6.53 8.47
N TYR A 207 -0.77 7.37 8.93
CA TYR A 207 -0.63 8.04 10.21
C TYR A 207 -1.64 7.55 11.25
N HIS A 208 -2.81 7.06 10.82
CA HIS A 208 -3.84 6.56 11.72
C HIS A 208 -3.47 5.16 12.26
N PRO A 209 -3.78 4.84 13.54
CA PRO A 209 -3.58 3.51 14.08
C PRO A 209 -4.22 2.40 13.21
N ALA A 210 -3.44 1.38 12.86
CA ALA A 210 -3.86 0.32 11.94
C ALA A 210 -5.12 -0.43 12.39
N GLY A 211 -5.32 -0.59 13.70
CA GLY A 211 -6.51 -1.22 14.27
C GLY A 211 -7.81 -0.43 14.06
N GLN A 212 -7.71 0.88 13.81
CA GLN A 212 -8.84 1.78 13.61
C GLN A 212 -9.04 2.20 12.15
N LEU A 213 -8.10 1.84 11.25
CA LEU A 213 -8.13 2.26 9.85
C LEU A 213 -9.42 1.83 9.14
N GLY A 214 -9.91 0.62 9.39
CA GLY A 214 -11.14 0.14 8.77
C GLY A 214 -12.37 0.97 9.14
N TRP A 215 -12.47 1.38 10.41
CA TRP A 215 -13.53 2.28 10.87
C TRP A 215 -13.38 3.68 10.26
N ALA A 216 -12.16 4.23 10.27
CA ALA A 216 -11.89 5.56 9.73
C ALA A 216 -12.25 5.68 8.24
N LEU A 217 -11.86 4.68 7.43
CA LEU A 217 -12.20 4.63 6.01
C LEU A 217 -13.70 4.50 5.77
N LYS A 218 -14.40 3.71 6.59
CA LYS A 218 -15.85 3.60 6.52
C LYS A 218 -16.54 4.93 6.82
N VAL A 219 -16.12 5.65 7.86
CA VAL A 219 -16.68 6.97 8.18
C VAL A 219 -16.53 7.94 7.00
N LEU A 220 -15.38 7.91 6.32
CA LEU A 220 -15.17 8.74 5.13
C LEU A 220 -16.04 8.31 3.94
N ALA A 221 -16.22 7.00 3.74
CA ALA A 221 -17.08 6.47 2.68
C ALA A 221 -18.57 6.81 2.92
N ASP A 222 -19.07 6.57 4.14
CA ASP A 222 -20.44 6.87 4.54
C ASP A 222 -20.75 8.39 4.41
N ALA A 223 -19.75 9.25 4.59
CA ALA A 223 -19.90 10.70 4.42
C ALA A 223 -20.00 11.14 2.95
N LEU A 224 -19.55 10.33 1.99
CA LEU A 224 -19.69 10.61 0.55
C LEU A 224 -21.09 10.26 0.04
N ASP A 225 -21.72 9.23 0.61
CA ASP A 225 -23.10 8.85 0.29
C ASP A 225 -23.92 8.48 1.54
N PRO A 226 -24.66 9.43 2.14
CA PRO A 226 -25.46 9.20 3.34
C PRO A 226 -26.75 8.42 3.04
N ALA A 227 -27.10 8.15 1.78
CA ALA A 227 -28.31 7.40 1.44
C ALA A 227 -28.25 5.92 1.87
N GLU A 228 -27.06 5.40 2.17
CA GLU A 228 -26.84 4.06 2.71
C GLU A 228 -26.62 4.01 4.23
N ALA A 229 -26.82 5.09 4.99
CA ALA A 229 -26.78 4.99 6.45
C ALA A 229 -27.93 4.05 6.89
N PRO A 230 -27.65 2.82 7.38
CA PRO A 230 -28.71 1.97 7.87
C PRO A 230 -29.34 2.69 9.05
N GLU A 231 -30.66 2.91 9.02
CA GLU A 231 -31.39 3.30 10.21
C GLU A 231 -30.96 2.35 11.33
N PRO A 232 -30.55 2.87 12.51
CA PRO A 232 -30.22 2.02 13.63
C PRO A 232 -31.49 1.27 14.05
N SER A 233 -31.66 0.07 13.51
CA SER A 233 -32.61 -0.92 13.98
C SER A 233 -32.40 -1.04 15.48
N GLY A 234 -33.41 -0.60 16.22
CA GLY A 234 -33.33 -0.34 17.64
C GLY A 234 -32.71 -1.49 18.42
N SER A 235 -31.83 -1.10 19.34
CA SER A 235 -31.51 -1.87 20.53
C SER A 235 -32.73 -2.59 21.08
N ARG A 236 -32.73 -3.92 21.01
CA ARG A 236 -33.38 -4.81 21.97
C ARG A 236 -32.48 -6.00 22.25
N PHE A 237 -31.42 -5.73 23.00
CA PHE A 237 -31.01 -6.67 24.03
C PHE A 237 -31.82 -6.33 25.30
N TYR A 238 -32.86 -7.10 25.55
CA TYR A 238 -33.27 -7.55 26.87
C TYR A 238 -33.49 -9.05 26.75
#